data_AF-A0A7J7J6S3-F1
#
_entry.id   AF-A0A7J7J6S3-F1
#
_cell.length_a   1.000
_cell.length_b   1.000
_cell.length_c   1.000
_cell.angle_alpha   90.00
_cell.angle_beta   90.00
_cell.angle_gamma   90.00
#
_symmetry.space_group_name_H-M   'P 1'
#
loop_
_entity.id
_entity.type
_entity.pdbx_description
1 polymer ?
#
loop_
_entity_poly.entity_id
_entity_poly.type
_entity_poly.pdbx_seq_one_letter_code
_entity_poly.pdbx_strand_id
1 'polypeptide(L)'
;MGDKTLRRPGTAELNLIRGKLRFMARLFIKVQNCCRVNTVSEMLDCKHFDHLLCAAREMSMDNTQIGLTMGGFLKQLNIIKRSFAMKAKDSQMKEDCDDFLWHMKQKWTNYVAAIASKRQKLKTLNKPQELPLESRQRLGHSNKLFKK
;
A
#
# COMPACT_ATOMS: atom_id res chain seq x y z
N MET A 1 -24.75 29.28 18.80
CA MET A 1 -24.07 28.80 17.58
C MET A 1 -22.76 28.17 18.01
N GLY A 2 -22.71 26.83 18.02
CA GLY A 2 -21.58 26.09 18.59
C GLY A 2 -20.35 26.14 17.69
N ASP A 3 -19.28 26.69 18.25
CA ASP A 3 -17.94 26.71 17.69
C ASP A 3 -17.48 25.27 17.38
N LYS A 4 -17.36 24.95 16.09
CA LYS A 4 -16.78 23.69 15.63
C LYS A 4 -15.27 23.82 15.70
N THR A 5 -14.73 23.77 16.92
CA THR A 5 -13.30 23.66 17.15
C THR A 5 -12.77 22.50 16.31
N LEU A 6 -11.95 22.83 15.30
CA LEU A 6 -11.12 21.89 14.55
C LEU A 6 -10.30 21.10 15.58
N ARG A 7 -10.76 19.89 15.91
CA ARG A 7 -10.02 18.98 16.78
C ARG A 7 -8.65 18.77 16.14
N ARG A 8 -7.59 19.20 16.83
CA ARG A 8 -6.23 18.96 16.37
C ARG A 8 -6.06 17.44 16.26
N PRO A 9 -5.68 16.91 15.08
CA PRO A 9 -5.45 15.49 14.93
C PRO A 9 -4.35 15.07 15.91
N GLY A 10 -4.57 13.94 16.59
CA GLY A 10 -3.58 13.39 17.50
C GLY A 10 -2.27 13.09 16.77
N THR A 11 -1.16 13.03 17.49
CA THR A 11 0.17 12.75 16.92
C THR A 11 0.21 11.47 16.09
N ALA A 12 -0.53 10.44 16.49
CA ALA A 12 -0.68 9.18 15.76
C ALA A 12 -1.39 9.35 14.40
N GLU A 13 -2.43 10.18 14.34
CA GLU A 13 -3.19 10.44 13.12
C GLU A 13 -2.35 11.24 12.10
N LEU A 14 -1.60 12.23 12.58
CA LEU A 14 -0.65 12.99 11.75
C LEU A 14 0.43 12.07 11.16
N ASN A 15 0.96 11.13 11.94
CA ASN A 15 1.95 10.17 11.46
C ASN A 15 1.37 9.22 10.39
N LEU A 16 0.10 8.81 10.56
CA LEU A 16 -0.59 8.01 9.56
C LEU A 16 -0.77 8.78 8.25
N ILE A 17 -1.22 10.05 8.31
CA ILE A 17 -1.39 10.91 7.13
C ILE A 17 -0.05 11.10 6.41
N ARG A 18 1.01 11.43 7.15
CA ARG A 18 2.37 11.57 6.58
C ARG A 18 2.85 10.29 5.93
N GLY A 19 2.57 9.14 6.53
CA GLY A 19 2.86 7.82 5.95
C GLY A 19 2.19 7.67 4.59
N LYS A 20 0.88 7.90 4.52
CA LYS A 20 0.10 7.81 3.27
C LYS A 20 0.63 8.76 2.18
N LEU A 21 0.93 10.01 2.54
CA LEU A 21 1.47 11.00 1.61
C LEU A 21 2.84 10.59 1.06
N ARG A 22 3.75 10.11 1.91
CA ARG A 22 5.06 9.61 1.47
C ARG A 22 4.92 8.41 0.54
N PHE A 23 3.96 7.51 0.82
CA PHE A 23 3.70 6.37 -0.06
C PHE A 23 3.19 6.83 -1.43
N MET A 24 2.24 7.75 -1.46
CA MET A 24 1.74 8.32 -2.72
C MET A 24 2.82 9.04 -3.50
N ALA A 25 3.68 9.81 -2.83
CA ALA A 25 4.80 10.50 -3.48
C ALA A 25 5.77 9.50 -4.13
N ARG A 26 6.10 8.41 -3.43
CA ARG A 26 6.96 7.35 -3.98
C ARG A 26 6.32 6.66 -5.19
N LEU A 27 5.03 6.36 -5.11
CA LEU A 27 4.30 5.78 -6.24
C LEU A 27 4.31 6.73 -7.43
N PHE A 28 4.00 8.01 -7.20
CA PHE A 28 3.99 9.03 -8.24
C PHE A 28 5.35 9.14 -8.94
N ILE A 29 6.44 9.26 -8.19
CA ILE A 29 7.80 9.29 -8.75
C ILE A 29 8.07 8.03 -9.58
N LYS A 30 7.67 6.86 -9.08
CA LYS A 30 7.90 5.59 -9.77
C LYS A 30 7.09 5.46 -11.06
N VAL A 31 5.84 5.94 -11.07
CA VAL A 31 5.02 6.01 -12.28
C VAL A 31 5.60 7.03 -13.26
N GLN A 32 6.07 8.19 -12.77
CA GLN A 32 6.69 9.25 -13.57
C GLN A 32 7.94 8.76 -14.32
N ASN A 33 8.69 7.81 -13.73
CA ASN A 33 9.82 7.17 -14.39
C ASN A 33 9.40 6.24 -15.53
N CYS A 34 8.16 5.75 -15.54
CA CYS A 34 7.64 4.82 -16.55
C CYS A 34 6.78 5.53 -17.61
N CYS A 35 6.04 6.58 -17.23
CA CYS A 35 5.26 7.40 -18.14
C CYS A 35 5.34 8.87 -17.72
N ARG A 36 5.30 9.78 -18.71
CA ARG A 36 5.31 11.23 -18.44
C ARG A 36 3.95 11.66 -17.87
N VAL A 37 3.85 11.67 -16.55
CA VAL A 37 2.75 12.28 -15.79
C VAL A 37 3.29 13.41 -14.93
N ASN A 38 2.59 14.54 -14.93
CA ASN A 38 2.99 15.74 -14.20
C ASN A 38 2.16 15.94 -12.93
N THR A 39 0.98 15.33 -12.86
CA THR A 39 0.09 15.47 -11.69
C THR A 39 -0.43 14.12 -11.18
N VAL A 40 -0.79 14.08 -9.90
CA VAL A 40 -1.48 12.92 -9.31
C VAL A 40 -2.84 12.69 -9.98
N SER A 41 -3.51 13.74 -10.44
CA SER A 41 -4.78 13.61 -11.16
C SER A 41 -4.60 12.87 -12.47
N GLU A 42 -3.59 13.23 -13.27
CA GLU A 42 -3.24 12.55 -14.53
C GLU A 42 -2.83 11.10 -14.27
N MET A 43 -2.03 10.83 -13.23
CA MET A 43 -1.66 9.47 -12.85
C MET A 43 -2.88 8.56 -12.60
N LEU A 44 -4.01 9.14 -12.18
CA LEU A 44 -5.27 8.42 -11.92
C LEU A 44 -6.17 8.32 -13.17
N ASP A 45 -5.67 8.64 -14.36
CA ASP A 45 -6.39 8.39 -15.61
C ASP A 45 -6.22 6.94 -16.07
N CYS A 46 -7.24 6.37 -16.71
CA CYS A 46 -7.20 5.00 -17.23
C CYS A 46 -6.04 4.73 -18.18
N LYS A 47 -5.66 5.71 -19.00
CA LYS A 47 -4.51 5.62 -19.92
C LYS A 47 -3.18 5.28 -19.23
N HIS A 48 -3.04 5.57 -17.93
CA HIS A 48 -1.82 5.30 -17.16
C HIS A 48 -1.99 4.13 -16.18
N PHE A 49 -3.14 3.45 -16.19
CA PHE A 49 -3.48 2.42 -15.22
C PHE A 49 -2.49 1.26 -15.21
N ASP A 50 -2.05 0.78 -16.38
CA ASP A 50 -1.13 -0.36 -16.43
C ASP A 50 0.28 0.00 -15.93
N HIS A 51 0.74 1.23 -16.17
CA HIS A 51 1.99 1.75 -15.58
C HIS A 51 1.89 1.87 -14.05
N LEU A 52 0.76 2.39 -13.56
CA LEU A 52 0.44 2.45 -12.14
C LEU A 52 0.45 1.06 -11.50
N LEU A 53 -0.16 0.07 -12.16
CA LEU A 53 -0.22 -1.30 -11.69
C LEU A 53 1.17 -1.94 -11.63
N CYS A 54 2.00 -1.71 -12.63
CA CYS A 54 3.38 -2.19 -12.67
C CYS A 54 4.22 -1.58 -11.53
N ALA A 55 4.20 -0.25 -11.41
CA ALA A 55 4.89 0.47 -10.34
C ALA A 55 4.44 0.00 -8.94
N ALA A 56 3.14 -0.16 -8.74
CA ALA A 56 2.57 -0.64 -7.49
C ALA A 56 3.00 -2.08 -7.17
N ARG A 57 3.01 -2.96 -8.19
CA ARG A 57 3.48 -4.34 -8.05
C ARG A 57 4.94 -4.36 -7.62
N GLU A 58 5.81 -3.61 -8.27
CA GLU A 58 7.23 -3.53 -7.91
C GLU A 58 7.43 -3.04 -6.48
N MET A 59 6.76 -1.95 -6.08
CA MET A 59 6.83 -1.45 -4.70
C MET A 59 6.34 -2.48 -3.68
N SER A 60 5.35 -3.31 -4.05
CA SER A 60 4.85 -4.38 -3.20
C SER A 60 5.84 -5.55 -3.04
N MET A 61 6.82 -5.67 -3.94
CA MET A 61 7.87 -6.69 -3.84
C MET A 61 8.79 -6.41 -2.66
N ASP A 62 9.16 -5.15 -2.46
CA ASP A 62 10.03 -4.72 -1.37
C ASP A 62 9.26 -4.73 -0.04
N ASN A 63 8.02 -4.24 -0.06
CA ASN A 63 7.16 -4.19 1.12
C ASN A 63 5.72 -4.60 0.77
N THR A 64 5.35 -5.81 1.19
CA THR A 64 4.05 -6.43 0.90
C THR A 64 2.88 -5.65 1.48
N GLN A 65 3.07 -4.93 2.59
CA GLN A 65 2.02 -4.11 3.18
C GLN A 65 1.62 -2.93 2.27
N ILE A 66 2.54 -2.45 1.43
CA ILE A 66 2.27 -1.37 0.48
C ILE A 66 1.24 -1.83 -0.55
N GLY A 67 1.41 -3.00 -1.15
CA GLY A 67 0.49 -3.49 -2.18
C GLY A 67 -0.96 -3.64 -1.68
N LEU A 68 -1.14 -3.98 -0.40
CA LEU A 68 -2.45 -4.12 0.22
C LEU A 68 -3.08 -2.77 0.55
N THR A 69 -2.32 -1.85 1.11
CA THR A 69 -2.83 -0.54 1.56
C THR A 69 -3.02 0.44 0.41
N MET A 70 -2.18 0.38 -0.62
CA MET A 70 -2.15 1.34 -1.72
C MET A 70 -3.41 1.32 -2.60
N GLY A 71 -4.00 0.13 -2.80
CA GLY A 71 -5.23 0.01 -3.57
C GLY A 71 -6.41 0.75 -2.94
N GLY A 72 -6.47 0.77 -1.60
CA GLY A 72 -7.48 1.54 -0.86
C GLY A 72 -7.31 3.05 -1.06
N PHE A 73 -6.07 3.54 -1.01
CA PHE A 73 -5.80 4.97 -1.18
C PHE A 73 -6.07 5.46 -2.60
N LEU A 74 -5.67 4.70 -3.62
CA LEU A 74 -5.96 5.04 -5.02
C LEU A 74 -7.46 5.11 -5.28
N LYS A 75 -8.24 4.17 -4.72
CA LYS A 75 -9.71 4.23 -4.77
C LYS A 75 -10.26 5.48 -4.09
N GLN A 76 -9.77 5.82 -2.90
CA GLN A 76 -10.22 7.02 -2.18
C GLN A 76 -9.91 8.31 -2.96
N LEU A 77 -8.71 8.44 -3.53
CA LEU A 77 -8.34 9.60 -4.34
C LEU A 77 -9.20 9.72 -5.60
N ASN A 78 -9.46 8.58 -6.27
CA ASN A 78 -10.30 8.59 -7.45
C ASN A 78 -11.78 8.93 -7.11
N ILE A 79 -12.31 8.43 -5.98
CA ILE A 79 -13.63 8.84 -5.49
C ILE A 79 -13.69 10.35 -5.22
N ILE A 80 -12.63 10.94 -4.66
CA ILE A 80 -12.54 12.40 -4.46
C ILE A 80 -12.55 13.11 -5.82
N LYS A 81 -11.72 12.67 -6.78
CA LYS A 81 -11.66 13.19 -8.15
C LYS A 81 -13.05 13.15 -8.83
N ARG A 82 -13.75 12.03 -8.72
CA ARG A 82 -15.12 11.84 -9.19
C ARG A 82 -16.12 12.79 -8.53
N SER A 83 -16.00 13.02 -7.21
CA SER A 83 -16.85 13.98 -6.50
C SER A 83 -16.66 15.40 -7.03
N PHE A 84 -15.42 15.80 -7.33
CA PHE A 84 -15.14 17.07 -7.99
C PHE A 84 -15.76 17.14 -9.40
N ALA A 85 -15.63 16.09 -10.20
CA ALA A 85 -16.25 16.02 -11.53
C ALA A 85 -17.78 16.21 -11.47
N MET A 86 -18.45 15.54 -10.53
CA MET A 86 -19.90 15.69 -10.34
C MET A 86 -20.29 17.12 -9.94
N LYS A 87 -19.51 17.78 -9.09
CA LYS A 87 -19.75 19.19 -8.70
C LYS A 87 -19.53 20.14 -9.87
N ALA A 88 -18.52 19.88 -10.70
CA ALA A 88 -18.18 20.68 -11.88
C ALA A 88 -19.09 20.39 -13.09
N LYS A 89 -19.97 19.38 -13.02
CA LYS A 89 -20.76 18.85 -14.14
C LYS A 89 -19.89 18.39 -15.32
N ASP A 90 -18.68 17.91 -15.03
CA ASP A 90 -17.78 17.34 -16.02
C ASP A 90 -18.13 15.84 -16.21
N SER A 91 -18.81 15.52 -17.30
CA SER A 91 -19.23 14.15 -17.61
C SER A 91 -18.05 13.26 -18.01
N GLN A 92 -17.07 13.80 -18.73
CA GLN A 92 -15.90 13.05 -19.19
C GLN A 92 -15.05 12.60 -18.00
N MET A 93 -14.71 13.55 -17.12
CA MET A 93 -13.91 13.26 -15.93
C MET A 93 -14.60 12.26 -15.00
N LYS A 94 -15.94 12.29 -14.95
CA LYS A 94 -16.72 11.30 -14.18
C LYS A 94 -16.60 9.90 -14.78
N GLU A 95 -16.77 9.77 -16.10
CA GLU A 95 -16.63 8.50 -16.81
C GLU A 95 -15.23 7.92 -16.66
N ASP A 96 -14.19 8.73 -16.86
CA ASP A 96 -12.79 8.32 -16.66
C ASP A 96 -12.52 7.79 -15.23
N CYS A 97 -13.17 8.40 -14.23
CA CYS A 97 -13.09 7.93 -12.84
C CYS A 97 -13.81 6.59 -12.64
N ASP A 98 -15.00 6.42 -13.24
CA ASP A 98 -15.78 5.19 -13.15
C ASP A 98 -15.04 4.02 -13.83
N ASP A 99 -14.42 4.27 -15.00
CA ASP A 99 -13.57 3.29 -15.70
C ASP A 99 -12.34 2.89 -14.88
N PHE A 100 -11.68 3.87 -14.25
CA PHE A 100 -10.51 3.58 -13.42
C PHE A 100 -10.89 2.71 -12.24
N LEU A 101 -12.02 3.00 -11.58
CA LEU A 101 -12.54 2.21 -10.47
C LEU A 101 -12.92 0.79 -10.91
N TRP A 102 -13.46 0.64 -12.12
CA TRP A 102 -13.71 -0.67 -12.72
C TRP A 102 -12.41 -1.44 -12.92
N HIS A 103 -11.39 -0.84 -13.54
CA HIS A 103 -10.07 -1.47 -13.71
C HIS A 103 -9.41 -1.83 -12.37
N MET A 104 -9.51 -0.96 -11.37
CA MET A 104 -9.05 -1.23 -10.00
C MET A 104 -9.73 -2.48 -9.42
N LYS A 105 -11.03 -2.66 -9.64
CA LYS A 105 -11.78 -3.82 -9.14
C LYS A 105 -11.32 -5.11 -9.82
N GLN A 106 -11.08 -5.08 -11.14
CA GLN A 106 -10.72 -6.27 -11.92
C GLN A 106 -9.26 -6.68 -11.75
N LYS A 107 -8.33 -5.71 -11.82
CA LYS A 107 -6.89 -5.99 -11.95
C LYS A 107 -6.15 -5.92 -10.62
N TRP A 108 -6.51 -5.03 -9.69
CA TRP A 108 -5.67 -4.79 -8.49
C TRP A 108 -5.48 -6.04 -7.63
N THR A 109 -6.57 -6.78 -7.38
CA THR A 109 -6.54 -7.97 -6.53
C THR A 109 -5.59 -9.02 -7.08
N ASN A 110 -5.67 -9.29 -8.39
CA ASN A 110 -4.93 -10.38 -9.03
C ASN A 110 -3.45 -10.02 -9.22
N TYR A 111 -3.15 -8.77 -9.57
CA TYR A 111 -1.80 -8.38 -9.98
C TYR A 111 -0.93 -7.82 -8.84
N VAL A 112 -1.55 -7.28 -7.80
CA VAL A 112 -0.82 -6.64 -6.69
C VAL A 112 -1.15 -7.33 -5.37
N ALA A 113 -2.42 -7.36 -4.97
CA ALA A 113 -2.81 -7.79 -3.62
C ALA A 113 -2.54 -9.29 -3.38
N ALA A 114 -2.84 -10.16 -4.36
CA ALA A 114 -2.63 -11.60 -4.25
C ALA A 114 -1.14 -11.95 -4.16
N ILE A 115 -0.30 -11.30 -4.98
CA ILE A 115 1.16 -11.49 -4.97
C ILE A 115 1.74 -11.02 -3.63
N ALA A 116 1.36 -9.83 -3.18
CA ALA A 116 1.78 -9.28 -1.90
C ALA A 116 1.38 -10.19 -0.73
N SER A 117 0.13 -10.68 -0.73
CA SER A 117 -0.38 -11.60 0.30
C SER A 117 0.38 -12.93 0.32
N LYS A 118 0.62 -13.54 -0.86
CA LYS A 118 1.37 -14.79 -0.98
C LYS A 118 2.79 -14.63 -0.42
N ARG A 119 3.45 -13.53 -0.74
CA ARG A 119 4.79 -13.21 -0.21
C ARG A 119 4.79 -12.96 1.28
N GLN A 120 3.78 -12.28 1.81
CA GLN A 120 3.67 -12.05 3.25
C GLN A 120 3.53 -13.39 3.99
N LYS A 121 2.71 -14.32 3.48
CA LYS A 121 2.61 -15.68 4.02
C LYS A 121 3.95 -16.41 4.00
N LEU A 122 4.67 -16.37 2.88
CA LEU A 122 6.01 -16.99 2.79
C LEU A 122 7.02 -16.37 3.77
N LYS A 123 7.03 -15.04 3.91
CA LYS A 123 7.88 -14.36 4.92
C LYS A 123 7.56 -14.83 6.34
N THR A 124 6.28 -15.05 6.66
CA THR A 124 5.87 -15.55 7.98
C THR A 124 6.26 -17.01 8.19
N LEU A 125 6.08 -17.87 7.19
CA LEU A 125 6.44 -19.29 7.24
C LEU A 125 7.96 -19.50 7.37
N ASN A 126 8.75 -18.65 6.71
CA ASN A 126 10.21 -18.71 6.74
C ASN A 126 10.82 -17.91 7.90
N LYS A 127 10.02 -17.40 8.84
CA LYS A 127 10.60 -16.82 10.05
C LYS A 127 11.33 -17.93 10.80
N PRO A 128 12.60 -17.72 11.20
CA PRO A 128 13.28 -18.68 12.05
C PRO A 128 12.42 -18.89 13.28
N GLN A 129 11.98 -20.13 13.46
CA GLN A 129 11.18 -20.51 14.61
C GLN A 129 12.11 -20.37 15.81
N GLU A 130 11.88 -19.37 16.65
CA GLU A 130 12.61 -19.28 17.91
C GLU A 130 12.25 -20.51 18.73
N LEU A 131 13.20 -21.43 18.86
CA LEU A 131 13.06 -22.59 19.75
C LEU A 131 12.65 -22.07 21.13
N PRO A 132 11.61 -22.63 21.76
CA PRO A 132 11.19 -22.24 23.10
C PRO A 132 12.39 -22.24 24.04
N LEU A 133 12.54 -21.19 24.84
CA LEU A 133 13.68 -20.99 25.75
C LEU A 133 13.99 -22.21 26.64
N GLU A 134 12.99 -23.04 26.94
CA GLU A 134 13.12 -24.29 27.70
C GLU A 134 14.03 -25.34 27.03
N SER A 135 14.14 -25.33 25.70
CA SER A 135 15.02 -26.23 24.94
C SER A 135 16.47 -25.75 24.89
N ARG A 136 16.75 -24.47 25.20
CA ARG A 136 18.13 -23.94 25.29
C ARG A 136 18.82 -24.31 26.61
N GLN A 137 18.08 -24.54 27.69
CA GLN A 137 18.67 -24.93 28.97
C GLN A 137 19.18 -26.39 28.98
N ARG A 138 18.58 -27.29 28.19
CA ARG A 138 18.98 -28.71 28.15
C ARG A 138 20.28 -28.97 27.38
N LEU A 139 20.69 -28.05 26.49
CA LEU A 139 21.94 -28.18 25.74
C LEU A 139 23.17 -27.61 26.49
N GLY A 140 22.96 -26.93 27.62
CA GLY A 140 24.04 -26.35 28.44
C GLY A 140 24.56 -27.24 29.57
N HIS A 141 24.06 -28.47 29.73
CA HIS A 141 24.43 -29.35 30.86
C HIS A 141 25.17 -30.64 30.49
N SER A 142 25.46 -30.88 29.20
CA SER A 142 26.11 -32.13 28.74
C SER A 142 27.60 -31.96 28.42
N ASN A 143 28.35 -31.20 29.24
CA ASN A 143 29.80 -31.04 29.05
C ASN A 143 30.59 -31.03 30.38
N LYS A 144 30.24 -31.93 31.30
CA LYS A 144 31.06 -32.22 32.50
C LYS A 144 31.10 -33.72 32.84
N LEU A 145 31.39 -34.57 31.86
CA LEU A 145 31.62 -36.00 32.12
C LEU A 145 32.77 -36.58 31.29
N PHE A 146 33.82 -35.81 31.00
CA PHE A 146 35.11 -36.35 30.58
C PHE A 146 36.24 -35.42 31.04
N LYS A 147 36.66 -35.56 32.30
CA LYS A 147 38.03 -35.27 32.70
C LYS A 147 38.57 -36.52 33.40
N LYS A 148 39.69 -36.99 32.87
CA LYS A 148 40.50 -38.13 33.29
C LYS A 148 40.87 -38.06 34.76
#